data_AF-A0A7X7DU64-F1
#
_entry.id   AF-A0A7X7DU64-F1
#
_cell.length_a   1.000
_cell.length_b   1.000
_cell.length_c   1.000
_cell.angle_alpha   90.00
_cell.angle_beta   90.00
_cell.angle_gamma   90.00
#
_symmetry.space_group_name_H-M   'P 1'
#
loop_
_entity.id
_entity.type
_entity.pdbx_description
1 polymer ?
#
loop_
_entity_poly.entity_id
_entity_poly.type
_entity_poly.pdbx_seq_one_letter_code
_entity_poly.pdbx_strand_id
1 'polypeptide(L)'
;AILICVVYGTNFEAARISPKTKETFEAGGAVLFVFIGLLGIAWGGGFLANLSGPFSAGTPGSLFSGGNMLLLNLAVGMKVGAGLSSIFYTMIKILELEDDSWPS
;
A
#
# COMPACT_ATOMS: atom_id res chain seq x y z
N ALA A 1 -0.68 -0.77 -12.17
CA ALA A 1 -0.91 0.68 -12.30
C ALA A 1 0.15 1.30 -13.19
N ILE A 2 1.40 1.51 -12.73
CA ILE A 2 2.42 2.26 -13.49
C ILE A 2 2.65 1.70 -14.91
N LEU A 3 2.94 0.40 -15.07
CA LEU A 3 3.14 -0.20 -16.40
C LEU A 3 1.92 -0.09 -17.31
N ILE A 4 0.71 -0.17 -16.76
CA ILE A 4 -0.54 -0.04 -17.52
C ILE A 4 -0.71 1.41 -17.98
N CYS A 5 -0.36 2.37 -17.12
CA CYS A 5 -0.37 3.80 -17.43
C CYS A 5 0.59 4.15 -18.57
N VAL A 6 1.78 3.53 -18.58
CA VAL A 6 2.79 3.74 -19.63
C VAL A 6 2.38 3.10 -20.96
N VAL A 7 1.79 1.91 -20.95
CA VAL A 7 1.44 1.17 -22.18
C VAL A 7 0.13 1.67 -22.82
N TYR A 8 -0.89 1.99 -22.02
CA TYR A 8 -2.24 2.32 -22.50
C TYR A 8 -2.64 3.80 -22.32
N GLY A 9 -1.76 4.63 -21.73
CA GLY A 9 -2.06 6.03 -21.42
C GLY A 9 -2.89 6.22 -20.15
N THR A 10 -2.90 7.45 -19.63
CA THR A 10 -3.58 7.80 -18.36
C THR A 10 -5.09 7.69 -18.43
N ASN A 11 -5.68 7.90 -19.61
CA ASN A 11 -7.12 7.83 -19.86
C ASN A 11 -7.68 6.41 -19.66
N PHE A 12 -6.91 5.38 -20.02
CA PHE A 12 -7.32 3.98 -19.85
C PHE A 12 -7.14 3.49 -18.41
N GLU A 13 -6.12 3.98 -17.69
CA GLU A 13 -5.92 3.72 -16.26
C GLU A 13 -6.99 4.40 -15.40
N ALA A 14 -7.36 5.65 -15.69
CA ALA A 14 -8.38 6.38 -14.93
C ALA A 14 -9.76 5.71 -15.00
N ALA A 15 -10.08 5.07 -16.14
CA ALA A 15 -11.31 4.31 -16.32
C ALA A 15 -11.36 3.01 -15.52
N ARG A 16 -10.20 2.43 -15.17
CA ARG A 16 -10.10 1.11 -14.53
C ARG A 16 -9.66 1.15 -13.07
N ILE A 17 -8.88 2.15 -12.68
CA ILE A 17 -8.42 2.37 -11.30
C ILE A 17 -8.76 3.81 -10.93
N SER A 18 -9.93 4.00 -10.35
CA SER A 18 -10.37 5.28 -9.84
C SER A 18 -9.36 5.81 -8.79
N PRO A 19 -9.05 7.12 -8.78
CA PRO A 19 -8.18 7.72 -7.76
C PRO A 19 -8.66 7.43 -6.33
N LYS A 20 -9.98 7.32 -6.13
CA LYS A 20 -10.58 6.97 -4.85
C LYS A 20 -10.20 5.57 -4.35
N THR A 21 -10.00 4.62 -5.26
CA THR A 21 -9.52 3.28 -4.93
C THR A 21 -8.08 3.32 -4.46
N LYS A 22 -7.20 4.09 -5.13
CA LYS A 22 -5.79 4.24 -4.73
C LYS A 22 -5.69 4.84 -3.31
N GLU A 23 -6.45 5.89 -3.04
CA GLU A 23 -6.55 6.52 -1.73
C GLU A 23 -7.07 5.54 -0.65
N THR A 24 -8.09 4.74 -0.98
CA THR A 24 -8.63 3.74 -0.06
C THR A 24 -7.60 2.66 0.29
N PHE A 25 -6.80 2.19 -0.68
CA PHE A 25 -5.71 1.25 -0.40
C PHE A 25 -4.61 1.88 0.46
N GLU A 26 -4.30 3.16 0.23
CA GLU A 26 -3.30 3.88 1.00
C GLU A 26 -3.73 4.07 2.47
N ALA A 27 -4.98 4.49 2.68
CA ALA A 27 -5.60 4.62 3.99
C ALA A 27 -5.78 3.25 4.66
N GLY A 28 -6.22 2.25 3.90
CA GLY A 28 -6.41 0.87 4.38
C GLY A 28 -5.13 0.23 4.88
N GLY A 29 -4.00 0.44 4.19
CA GLY A 29 -2.68 -0.01 4.66
C GLY A 29 -2.26 0.64 5.98
N ALA A 30 -2.51 1.96 6.14
CA ALA A 30 -2.25 2.66 7.40
C ALA A 30 -3.14 2.15 8.55
N VAL A 31 -4.44 1.99 8.28
CA VAL A 31 -5.41 1.48 9.25
C VAL A 31 -5.05 0.07 9.69
N LEU A 32 -4.70 -0.82 8.76
CA LEU A 32 -4.27 -2.19 9.08
C LEU A 32 -3.00 -2.19 9.94
N PHE A 33 -2.02 -1.35 9.62
CA PHE A 33 -0.80 -1.23 10.41
C PHE A 33 -1.09 -0.81 11.86
N VAL A 34 -1.90 0.23 12.05
CA VAL A 34 -2.29 0.72 13.38
C VAL A 34 -3.12 -0.32 14.12
N PHE A 35 -4.05 -0.99 13.42
CA PHE A 35 -4.91 -2.02 13.99
C PHE A 35 -4.09 -3.20 14.53
N ILE A 36 -3.12 -3.70 13.77
CA ILE A 36 -2.21 -4.76 14.22
C ILE A 36 -1.41 -4.29 15.45
N GLY A 37 -0.96 -3.04 15.46
CA GLY A 37 -0.26 -2.47 16.60
C GLY A 37 -1.12 -2.37 17.86
N LEU A 38 -2.39 -1.97 17.72
CA LEU A 38 -3.37 -1.92 18.82
C LEU A 38 -3.71 -3.32 19.36
N LEU A 39 -3.78 -4.35 18.51
CA LEU A 39 -3.94 -5.73 18.94
C LEU A 39 -2.80 -6.19 19.84
N GLY A 40 -1.57 -5.75 19.57
CA GLY A 40 -0.41 -6.01 20.44
C GLY A 40 -0.58 -5.45 21.85
N ILE A 41 -1.11 -4.23 21.98
CA ILE A 41 -1.40 -3.59 23.27
C ILE A 41 -2.56 -4.30 23.98
N ALA A 42 -3.64 -4.63 23.26
CA ALA A 42 -4.83 -5.24 23.83
C ALA A 42 -4.55 -6.61 24.47
N TRP A 43 -3.54 -7.35 23.99
CA TRP A 43 -3.13 -8.64 24.53
C TRP A 43 -2.14 -8.56 25.70
N GLY A 44 -1.85 -7.36 26.21
CA GLY A 44 -0.89 -7.15 27.29
C GLY A 44 0.58 -7.07 26.83
N GLY A 45 0.82 -7.05 25.52
CA GLY A 45 2.12 -6.75 24.93
C GLY A 45 2.33 -5.25 24.69
N GLY A 46 3.41 -4.91 23.97
CA GLY A 46 3.64 -3.56 23.44
C GLY A 46 2.97 -3.31 22.09
N PHE A 47 3.00 -2.05 21.62
CA PHE A 47 2.61 -1.72 20.24
C PHE A 47 3.47 -2.53 19.26
N LEU A 48 2.82 -3.17 18.28
CA LEU A 48 3.45 -4.07 17.30
C LEU A 48 4.19 -5.27 17.91
N ALA A 49 3.84 -5.70 19.12
CA ALA A 49 4.38 -6.91 19.73
C ALA A 49 4.26 -8.11 18.77
N ASN A 50 5.39 -8.72 18.44
CA ASN A 50 5.47 -9.78 17.44
C ASN A 50 5.20 -11.16 18.04
N LEU A 51 6.09 -11.67 18.89
CA LEU A 51 6.01 -13.00 19.50
C LEU A 51 5.43 -12.99 20.93
N SER A 52 5.24 -11.80 21.51
CA SER A 52 4.84 -11.59 22.90
C SER A 52 3.36 -11.23 23.05
N GLY A 53 2.52 -11.58 22.06
CA GLY A 53 1.10 -11.25 22.03
C GLY A 53 0.26 -12.38 21.41
N PRO A 54 -0.72 -12.10 20.53
CA PRO A 54 -1.62 -13.12 19.97
C PRO A 54 -0.97 -14.06 18.95
N PHE A 55 0.28 -13.82 18.56
CA PHE A 55 0.98 -14.58 17.51
C PHE A 55 2.07 -15.46 18.12
N SER A 56 2.01 -16.76 17.81
CA SER A 56 3.03 -17.73 18.24
C SER A 56 4.23 -17.75 17.29
N ALA A 57 5.40 -18.10 17.82
CA ALA A 57 6.56 -18.45 17.01
C ALA A 57 6.20 -19.66 16.15
N GLY A 58 6.17 -19.49 14.82
CA GLY A 58 6.08 -20.62 13.90
C GLY A 58 7.39 -21.42 13.87
N THR A 59 7.43 -22.51 13.10
CA THR A 59 8.67 -23.24 12.85
C THR A 59 9.59 -22.41 11.94
N PRO A 60 10.88 -22.23 12.28
CA PRO A 60 11.84 -21.56 11.40
C PRO A 60 11.82 -22.17 9.99
N GLY A 61 11.72 -21.32 8.97
CA GLY A 61 11.57 -21.75 7.57
C GLY A 61 10.12 -21.87 7.06
N SER A 62 9.12 -21.70 7.93
CA SER A 62 7.71 -21.59 7.53
C SER A 62 7.29 -20.14 7.24
N LEU A 63 6.26 -19.95 6.41
CA LEU A 63 5.71 -18.63 6.06
C LEU A 63 5.25 -17.83 7.29
N PHE A 64 4.83 -18.51 8.36
CA PHE A 64 4.35 -17.90 9.61
C PHE A 64 5.40 -17.91 10.72
N SER A 65 6.67 -18.18 10.40
CA SER A 65 7.77 -18.18 11.37
C SER A 65 8.00 -16.83 12.06
N GLY A 66 7.76 -15.73 11.33
CA GLY A 66 7.96 -14.35 11.81
C GLY A 66 6.77 -13.73 12.54
N GLY A 67 5.78 -14.52 12.99
CA GLY A 67 4.61 -14.01 13.70
C GLY A 67 3.82 -12.97 12.89
N ASN A 68 3.66 -11.75 13.42
CA ASN A 68 2.91 -10.67 12.76
C ASN A 68 3.65 -9.99 11.59
N MET A 69 4.93 -10.29 11.34
CA MET A 69 5.76 -9.58 10.35
C MET A 69 5.20 -9.69 8.93
N LEU A 70 4.63 -10.84 8.55
CA LEU A 70 4.02 -11.01 7.23
C LEU A 70 2.85 -10.03 7.02
N LEU A 71 1.99 -9.89 8.04
CA LEU A 71 0.84 -8.99 8.02
C LEU A 71 1.28 -7.52 7.96
N LEU A 72 2.31 -7.16 8.73
CA LEU A 72 2.88 -5.81 8.72
C LEU A 72 3.50 -5.47 7.37
N ASN A 73 4.28 -6.39 6.79
CA ASN A 73 4.86 -6.19 5.46
C ASN A 73 3.79 -6.08 4.37
N LEU A 74 2.69 -6.82 4.49
CA LEU A 74 1.57 -6.69 3.56
C LEU A 74 0.88 -5.32 3.71
N ALA A 75 0.63 -4.86 4.94
CA ALA A 75 0.02 -3.55 5.21
C ALA A 75 0.88 -2.39 4.68
N VAL A 76 2.19 -2.43 4.95
CA VAL A 76 3.14 -1.43 4.45
C VAL A 76 3.27 -1.53 2.94
N GLY A 77 3.36 -2.73 2.37
CA GLY A 77 3.42 -2.94 0.93
C GLY A 77 2.22 -2.37 0.19
N MET A 78 1.00 -2.56 0.73
CA MET A 78 -0.22 -1.95 0.19
C MET A 78 -0.15 -0.42 0.24
N LYS A 79 0.22 0.16 1.38
CA LYS A 79 0.32 1.62 1.53
C LYS A 79 1.34 2.23 0.58
N VAL A 80 2.56 1.67 0.54
CA VAL A 80 3.65 2.17 -0.30
C VAL A 80 3.32 1.98 -1.78
N GLY A 81 2.78 0.83 -2.17
CA GLY A 81 2.38 0.55 -3.55
C GLY A 81 1.31 1.51 -4.06
N ALA A 82 0.29 1.78 -3.24
CA ALA A 82 -0.76 2.74 -3.56
C ALA A 82 -0.23 4.18 -3.65
N GLY A 83 0.59 4.60 -2.68
CA GLY A 83 1.20 5.93 -2.65
C GLY A 83 2.10 6.19 -3.85
N LEU A 84 3.01 5.27 -4.16
CA LEU A 84 3.86 5.37 -5.35
C LEU A 84 3.02 5.41 -6.63
N SER A 85 2.01 4.54 -6.75
CA SER A 85 1.12 4.56 -7.92
C SER A 85 0.36 5.88 -8.08
N SER A 86 0.04 6.58 -6.99
CA SER A 86 -0.62 7.88 -7.02
C SER A 86 0.32 8.98 -7.50
N ILE A 87 1.54 9.03 -6.95
CA ILE A 87 2.57 10.01 -7.34
C ILE A 87 2.90 9.90 -8.83
N PHE A 88 3.16 8.69 -9.32
CA PHE A 88 3.46 8.47 -10.74
C PHE A 88 2.30 8.88 -11.65
N TYR A 89 1.06 8.58 -11.24
CA TYR A 89 -0.12 8.97 -12.02
C TYR A 89 -0.25 10.49 -12.13
N THR A 90 -0.08 11.22 -11.03
CA THR A 90 -0.10 12.68 -11.02
C THR A 90 1.02 13.27 -11.86
N MET A 91 2.23 12.71 -11.79
CA MET A 91 3.37 13.16 -12.58
C MET A 91 3.12 13.02 -14.08
N ILE A 92 2.63 11.86 -14.54
CA ILE A 92 2.33 11.63 -15.96
C ILE A 92 1.23 12.59 -16.43
N LYS A 93 0.19 12.80 -15.60
CA LYS A 93 -0.90 13.71 -15.93
C LYS A 93 -0.45 15.17 -16.07
N ILE A 94 0.52 15.62 -15.26
CA ILE A 94 1.10 16.96 -15.40
C ILE A 94 1.86 17.09 -16.72
N LEU A 95 2.61 16.06 -17.14
CA LEU A 95 3.34 16.06 -18.41
C LEU A 95 2.39 16.12 -19.62
N GLU A 96 1.27 15.39 -19.59
CA GLU A 96 0.26 15.46 -20.66
C GLU A 96 -0.35 16.85 -20.78
N LEU A 97 -0.63 17.52 -19.66
CA LEU A 97 -1.17 18.89 -19.67
C LEU A 97 -0.18 19.92 -20.21
N GLU A 98 1.13 19.71 -20.02
CA GLU A 98 2.16 20.59 -20.54
C GLU A 98 2.33 20.43 -22.05
N ASP A 99 2.27 19.20 -22.58
CA ASP A 99 2.31 18.89 -24.01
C ASP A 99 1.14 19.56 -24.76
N ASP A 100 -0.08 19.49 -24.20
CA ASP A 100 -1.28 20.13 -24.76
C ASP A 100 -1.20 21.68 -24.74
N SER A 101 -0.34 22.25 -23.91
CA SER A 101 -0.21 23.71 -23.73
C SER A 101 0.85 24.36 -24.65
N TRP A 102 1.66 23.56 -25.34
CA TRP A 102 2.63 24.05 -26.31
C TRP A 102 1.92 24.39 -27.64
N PRO A 103 2.11 25.60 -28.21
CA PRO A 103 1.50 25.94 -29.49
C PRO A 103 2.15 25.09 -30.59
N SER A 104 1.39 24.17 -31.16
CA SER A 104 1.72 23.50 -32.42
C SER A 104 1.50 24.42 -33.62
#